data_AF-A0A7Y4VVK6-F1
#
_entry.id   AF-A0A7Y4VVK6-F1
#
_cell.length_a   1.000
_cell.length_b   1.000
_cell.length_c   1.000
_cell.angle_alpha   90.00
_cell.angle_beta   90.00
_cell.angle_gamma   90.00
#
_symmetry.space_group_name_H-M   'P 1'
#
loop_
_entity.id
_entity.type
_entity.pdbx_description
1 polymer ?
#
loop_
_entity_poly.entity_id
_entity_poly.type
_entity_poly.pdbx_seq_one_letter_code
_entity_poly.pdbx_strand_id
1 'polypeptide(L)'
;MNISEYWIGKDIDYESVWQAYEEGAVPYIDKFRSMRVHLLRIELKEFPSDLPLFNHEAVYKTIKGYFHDLKRYGLSEDEYWSTGPLFLYSVDRGSGIWNFLGELQPLIALAVTVVGGMDLNQELANIDKKLQMIQKYFPDANPNDIKMVLRANSRQELRFALSKLAAQGIRGVQISQKPFEGNFEEAVKSLIDFMKPTVHQYFGSPSSVTGVKVQETTIQANGAGFVTVGDNNDLSGAIAKTQVTTYDGTDNLGRLVHELSQLREILHRQAIRPERDVEVGQIAAAEIAARSGDKRGALLHLKNVGSWTLDFATKVGASLTAELIKRGMGI
;
A
#
# COMPACT_ATOMS: atom_id res chain seq x y z
N MET A 1 -48.44 5.91 19.61
CA MET A 1 -47.22 5.09 19.70
C MET A 1 -46.07 6.03 20.06
N ASN A 2 -45.37 5.77 21.16
CA ASN A 2 -44.41 6.70 21.74
C ASN A 2 -43.00 6.35 21.24
N ILE A 3 -42.23 7.33 20.78
CA ILE A 3 -40.93 7.16 20.11
C ILE A 3 -39.88 6.40 20.96
N SER A 4 -40.10 6.32 22.28
CA SER A 4 -39.28 5.58 23.24
C SER A 4 -39.38 4.05 23.11
N GLU A 5 -40.38 3.50 22.42
CA GLU A 5 -40.57 2.05 22.28
C GLU A 5 -39.63 1.38 21.26
N TYR A 6 -38.89 2.16 20.47
CA TYR A 6 -38.04 1.60 19.41
C TYR A 6 -36.63 1.21 19.83
N TRP A 7 -36.18 1.56 21.04
CA TRP A 7 -34.73 1.62 21.28
C TRP A 7 -34.15 0.65 22.28
N ILE A 8 -34.94 0.16 23.23
CA ILE A 8 -34.43 -0.78 24.21
C ILE A 8 -35.59 -1.72 24.52
N GLY A 9 -35.43 -2.99 24.15
CA GLY A 9 -36.50 -3.99 24.10
C GLY A 9 -37.39 -3.99 25.34
N LYS A 10 -38.68 -4.25 25.11
CA LYS A 10 -39.64 -4.56 26.18
C LYS A 10 -39.04 -5.68 27.05
N ASP A 11 -39.12 -5.51 28.37
CA ASP A 11 -38.61 -6.44 29.39
C ASP A 11 -37.08 -6.40 29.67
N ILE A 12 -36.39 -5.31 29.32
CA ILE A 12 -35.00 -5.09 29.78
C ILE A 12 -35.01 -4.55 31.22
N ASP A 13 -34.29 -5.24 32.11
CA ASP A 13 -34.04 -4.81 33.48
C ASP A 13 -32.93 -3.76 33.51
N TYR A 14 -33.33 -2.49 33.38
CA TYR A 14 -32.42 -1.36 33.37
C TYR A 14 -31.68 -1.20 34.69
N GLU A 15 -32.32 -1.49 35.81
CA GLU A 15 -31.71 -1.36 37.13
C GLU A 15 -30.55 -2.35 37.24
N SER A 16 -30.74 -3.60 36.83
CA SER A 16 -29.65 -4.59 36.76
C SER A 16 -28.54 -4.22 35.76
N VAL A 17 -28.86 -3.62 34.61
CA VAL A 17 -27.85 -3.16 33.63
C VAL A 17 -27.04 -1.99 34.18
N TRP A 18 -27.70 -1.01 34.80
CA TRP A 18 -27.05 0.13 35.42
C TRP A 18 -26.29 -0.27 36.68
N GLN A 19 -26.83 -1.17 37.50
CA GLN A 19 -26.16 -1.72 38.66
C GLN A 19 -24.96 -2.57 38.24
N ALA A 20 -25.04 -3.38 37.18
CA ALA A 20 -23.86 -4.06 36.61
C ALA A 20 -22.85 -3.09 35.99
N TYR A 21 -23.28 -1.93 35.50
CA TYR A 21 -22.40 -0.84 35.09
C TYR A 21 -21.78 -0.14 36.32
N GLU A 22 -22.53 0.11 37.39
CA GLU A 22 -22.02 0.77 38.59
C GLU A 22 -21.13 -0.16 39.45
N GLU A 23 -21.46 -1.44 39.52
CA GLU A 23 -20.74 -2.49 40.25
C GLU A 23 -19.64 -3.17 39.40
N GLY A 24 -19.76 -3.13 38.06
CA GLY A 24 -18.91 -3.86 37.12
C GLY A 24 -18.30 -3.03 35.97
N ALA A 25 -18.63 -1.73 35.83
CA ALA A 25 -17.83 -0.82 35.01
C ALA A 25 -16.61 -0.26 35.74
N VAL A 26 -16.48 -0.47 37.06
CA VAL A 26 -15.22 -0.24 37.78
C VAL A 26 -14.07 -1.02 37.11
N PRO A 27 -14.19 -2.33 36.82
CA PRO A 27 -13.19 -3.06 36.03
C PRO A 27 -12.90 -2.45 34.64
N TYR A 28 -13.91 -1.98 33.91
CA TYR A 28 -13.70 -1.44 32.55
C TYR A 28 -13.09 -0.04 32.57
N ILE A 29 -13.52 0.82 33.49
CA ILE A 29 -12.97 2.17 33.64
C ILE A 29 -11.57 2.10 34.28
N ASP A 30 -11.33 1.18 35.21
CA ASP A 30 -10.01 0.95 35.78
C ASP A 30 -9.08 0.31 34.78
N LYS A 31 -9.58 -0.61 33.94
CA LYS A 31 -8.82 -1.12 32.78
C LYS A 31 -8.52 0.02 31.80
N PHE A 32 -9.51 0.85 31.45
CA PHE A 32 -9.26 2.01 30.60
C PHE A 32 -8.21 2.97 31.21
N ARG A 33 -8.29 3.24 32.51
CA ARG A 33 -7.37 4.12 33.25
C ARG A 33 -5.97 3.52 33.40
N SER A 34 -5.86 2.19 33.45
CA SER A 34 -4.57 1.49 33.51
C SER A 34 -3.93 1.32 32.13
N MET A 35 -4.72 1.43 31.06
CA MET A 35 -4.24 1.34 29.69
C MET A 35 -3.61 2.64 29.22
N ARG A 36 -2.50 2.50 28.48
CA ARG A 36 -1.95 3.58 27.66
C ARG A 36 -2.68 3.63 26.32
N VAL A 37 -3.81 4.33 26.30
CA VAL A 37 -4.65 4.44 25.10
C VAL A 37 -4.20 5.54 24.14
N HIS A 38 -4.41 5.32 22.85
CA HIS A 38 -4.23 6.27 21.77
C HIS A 38 -5.54 6.47 21.02
N LEU A 39 -5.68 7.61 20.33
CA LEU A 39 -6.83 7.94 19.52
C LEU A 39 -6.67 7.39 18.11
N LEU A 40 -7.59 6.52 17.68
CA LEU A 40 -7.76 6.11 16.29
C LEU A 40 -8.95 6.86 15.70
N ARG A 41 -8.72 7.57 14.60
CA ARG A 41 -9.76 8.23 13.81
C ARG A 41 -9.95 7.52 12.47
N ILE A 42 -11.19 7.17 12.15
CA ILE A 42 -11.59 6.65 10.84
C ILE A 42 -12.59 7.63 10.23
N GLU A 43 -12.34 8.05 8.99
CA GLU A 43 -13.20 8.93 8.21
C GLU A 43 -13.75 8.17 7.01
N LEU A 44 -15.08 8.19 6.85
CA LEU A 44 -15.78 7.57 5.71
C LEU A 44 -16.14 8.64 4.67
N LYS A 45 -16.02 8.32 3.38
CA LYS A 45 -16.27 9.20 2.24
C LYS A 45 -17.76 9.38 2.01
N GLU A 46 -18.51 8.29 2.08
CA GLU A 46 -19.96 8.28 1.93
C GLU A 46 -20.57 7.82 3.23
N PHE A 47 -21.19 8.76 3.93
CA PHE A 47 -22.00 8.47 5.10
C PHE A 47 -23.44 8.85 4.80
N PRO A 48 -24.39 7.90 4.88
CA PRO A 48 -25.80 8.20 4.65
C PRO A 48 -26.35 8.98 5.85
N SER A 49 -26.30 10.31 5.74
CA SER A 49 -26.84 11.24 6.75
C SER A 49 -28.35 11.10 6.94
N ASP A 50 -29.02 10.43 6.02
CA ASP A 50 -30.44 10.11 6.00
C ASP A 50 -30.78 8.77 6.70
N LEU A 51 -29.77 7.96 7.07
CA LEU A 51 -30.00 6.70 7.76
C LEU A 51 -30.00 6.85 9.29
N PRO A 52 -30.74 5.97 10.00
CA PRO A 52 -30.89 6.12 11.44
C PRO A 52 -29.66 5.64 12.22
N LEU A 53 -29.59 6.09 13.48
CA LEU A 53 -28.49 5.85 14.40
C LEU A 53 -28.06 4.39 14.58
N PHE A 54 -28.96 3.42 14.42
CA PHE A 54 -28.63 2.00 14.56
C PHE A 54 -27.64 1.51 13.49
N ASN A 55 -27.52 2.19 12.35
CA ASN A 55 -26.52 1.83 11.34
C ASN A 55 -25.08 2.15 11.80
N HIS A 56 -24.92 3.09 12.74
CA HIS A 56 -23.64 3.33 13.41
C HIS A 56 -23.26 2.14 14.30
N GLU A 57 -24.22 1.54 14.99
CA GLU A 57 -23.95 0.37 15.84
C GLU A 57 -23.35 -0.79 15.05
N ALA A 58 -23.82 -1.02 13.82
CA ALA A 58 -23.23 -2.02 12.92
C ALA A 58 -21.76 -1.69 12.61
N VAL A 59 -21.43 -0.45 12.23
CA VAL A 59 -20.05 -0.01 11.96
C VAL A 59 -19.16 -0.19 13.20
N TYR A 60 -19.63 0.27 14.37
CA TYR A 60 -18.93 0.11 15.64
C TYR A 60 -18.67 -1.35 15.96
N LYS A 61 -19.71 -2.20 15.93
CA LYS A 61 -19.60 -3.63 16.24
C LYS A 61 -18.68 -4.35 15.26
N THR A 62 -18.71 -4.01 13.97
CA THR A 62 -17.79 -4.56 12.97
C THR A 62 -16.35 -4.17 13.29
N ILE A 63 -16.05 -2.89 13.52
CA ILE A 63 -14.69 -2.43 13.82
C ILE A 63 -14.19 -3.03 15.14
N LYS A 64 -15.04 -3.08 16.18
CA LYS A 64 -14.70 -3.68 17.48
C LYS A 64 -14.46 -5.19 17.36
N GLY A 65 -15.33 -5.92 16.65
CA GLY A 65 -15.16 -7.35 16.40
C GLY A 65 -13.87 -7.62 15.64
N TYR A 66 -13.60 -6.84 14.60
CA TYR A 66 -12.37 -6.96 13.83
C TYR A 66 -11.11 -6.66 14.67
N PHE A 67 -11.16 -5.64 15.52
CA PHE A 67 -10.08 -5.34 16.46
C PHE A 67 -9.83 -6.48 17.45
N HIS A 68 -10.90 -7.09 17.98
CA HIS A 68 -10.80 -8.25 18.85
C HIS A 68 -10.14 -9.44 18.13
N ASP A 69 -10.53 -9.70 16.90
CA ASP A 69 -9.92 -10.76 16.07
C ASP A 69 -8.45 -10.47 15.81
N LEU A 70 -8.11 -9.24 15.40
CA LEU A 70 -6.72 -8.81 15.22
C LEU A 70 -5.88 -9.00 16.48
N LYS A 71 -6.42 -8.70 17.67
CA LYS A 71 -5.73 -8.98 18.93
C LYS A 71 -5.54 -10.48 19.14
N ARG A 72 -6.60 -11.27 19.00
CA ARG A 72 -6.58 -12.71 19.26
C ARG A 72 -5.58 -13.43 18.37
N TYR A 73 -5.44 -12.97 17.13
CA TYR A 73 -4.43 -13.49 16.22
C TYR A 73 -3.06 -12.85 16.42
N GLY A 74 -3.05 -11.59 16.86
CA GLY A 74 -1.91 -10.68 16.93
C GLY A 74 -0.95 -10.91 18.07
N LEU A 75 -1.49 -11.45 19.15
CA LEU A 75 -0.90 -11.43 20.47
C LEU A 75 -0.84 -12.86 21.01
N SER A 76 0.14 -13.13 21.86
CA SER A 76 0.09 -14.33 22.72
C SER A 76 -1.16 -14.30 23.60
N GLU A 77 -1.52 -15.44 24.20
CA GLU A 77 -2.70 -15.52 25.05
C GLU A 77 -2.62 -14.53 26.24
N ASP A 78 -1.45 -14.45 26.89
CA ASP A 78 -1.22 -13.52 28.00
C ASP A 78 -1.32 -12.05 27.55
N GLU A 79 -0.70 -11.69 26.42
CA GLU A 79 -0.80 -10.36 25.82
C GLU A 79 -2.24 -10.02 25.42
N TYR A 80 -2.99 -10.97 24.88
CA TYR A 80 -4.37 -10.79 24.48
C TYR A 80 -5.27 -10.41 25.67
N TRP A 81 -5.13 -11.13 26.79
CA TRP A 81 -5.91 -10.92 28.01
C TRP A 81 -5.51 -9.63 28.74
N SER A 82 -4.21 -9.30 28.75
CA SER A 82 -3.69 -8.08 29.35
C SER A 82 -4.03 -6.83 28.55
N THR A 83 -3.93 -6.89 27.22
CA THR A 83 -4.33 -5.79 26.32
C THR A 83 -5.81 -5.48 26.52
N GLY A 84 -6.17 -4.20 26.58
CA GLY A 84 -7.58 -3.83 26.71
C GLY A 84 -8.42 -3.86 25.43
N PRO A 85 -9.72 -3.56 25.54
CA PRO A 85 -10.63 -3.55 24.40
C PRO A 85 -10.49 -2.25 23.58
N LEU A 86 -11.20 -2.20 22.45
CA LEU A 86 -11.41 -0.96 21.70
C LEU A 86 -12.64 -0.22 22.25
N PHE A 87 -12.44 1.03 22.63
CA PHE A 87 -13.50 1.92 23.14
C PHE A 87 -13.96 2.85 22.03
N LEU A 88 -15.28 3.01 21.86
CA LEU A 88 -15.82 4.08 21.04
C LEU A 88 -15.77 5.37 21.85
N TYR A 89 -15.07 6.38 21.35
CA TYR A 89 -14.95 7.66 22.03
C TYR A 89 -15.98 8.67 21.54
N SER A 90 -16.08 8.86 20.22
CA SER A 90 -17.07 9.76 19.65
C SER A 90 -17.40 9.41 18.21
N VAL A 91 -18.59 9.82 17.78
CA VAL A 91 -19.09 9.69 16.42
C VAL A 91 -19.62 11.05 15.99
N ASP A 92 -19.00 11.63 14.97
CA ASP A 92 -19.55 12.82 14.32
C ASP A 92 -20.48 12.39 13.19
N ARG A 93 -21.77 12.50 13.46
CA ARG A 93 -22.87 12.02 12.61
C ARG A 93 -22.93 12.76 11.28
N GLY A 94 -22.45 14.01 11.20
CA GLY A 94 -22.52 14.83 9.99
C GLY A 94 -21.36 14.60 9.03
N SER A 95 -20.25 14.04 9.52
CA SER A 95 -19.00 13.93 8.76
C SER A 95 -18.55 12.49 8.52
N GLY A 96 -19.22 11.49 9.11
CA GLY A 96 -18.78 10.09 9.04
C GLY A 96 -17.44 9.85 9.76
N ILE A 97 -17.09 10.70 10.73
CA ILE A 97 -15.87 10.59 11.51
C ILE A 97 -16.14 9.77 12.77
N TRP A 98 -15.34 8.74 12.94
CA TRP A 98 -15.37 7.82 14.07
C TRP A 98 -14.07 7.93 14.84
N ASN A 99 -14.17 8.10 16.15
CA ASN A 99 -13.03 8.19 17.05
C ASN A 99 -13.08 7.04 18.05
N PHE A 100 -12.00 6.29 18.14
CA PHE A 100 -11.84 5.14 19.03
C PHE A 100 -10.62 5.35 19.93
N LEU A 101 -10.65 4.72 21.11
CA LEU A 101 -9.50 4.63 22.00
C LEU A 101 -9.10 3.17 22.17
N GLY A 102 -7.79 2.91 22.14
CA GLY A 102 -7.23 1.57 22.32
C GLY A 102 -5.71 1.64 22.47
N GLU A 103 -5.08 0.53 22.80
CA GLU A 103 -3.61 0.48 22.88
C GLU A 103 -2.96 0.60 21.51
N LEU A 104 -1.78 1.22 21.46
CA LEU A 104 -1.12 1.64 20.23
C LEU A 104 -0.90 0.48 19.24
N GLN A 105 -0.32 -0.63 19.69
CA GLN A 105 0.06 -1.75 18.82
C GLN A 105 -1.16 -2.37 18.11
N PRO A 106 -2.25 -2.77 18.80
CA PRO A 106 -3.48 -3.21 18.15
C PRO A 106 -4.12 -2.16 17.23
N LEU A 107 -4.06 -0.88 17.58
CA LEU A 107 -4.60 0.19 16.73
C LEU A 107 -3.82 0.33 15.43
N ILE A 108 -2.50 0.21 15.45
CA ILE A 108 -1.67 0.23 14.24
C ILE A 108 -2.02 -0.96 13.34
N ALA A 109 -2.16 -2.16 13.93
CA ALA A 109 -2.54 -3.35 13.16
C ALA A 109 -3.89 -3.13 12.47
N LEU A 110 -4.88 -2.60 13.19
CA LEU A 110 -6.18 -2.23 12.63
C LEU A 110 -6.05 -1.15 11.54
N ALA A 111 -5.26 -0.11 11.75
CA ALA A 111 -5.10 0.95 10.76
C ALA A 111 -4.46 0.44 9.47
N VAL A 112 -3.38 -0.34 9.55
CA VAL A 112 -2.69 -0.88 8.38
C VAL A 112 -3.59 -1.81 7.55
N THR A 113 -4.42 -2.63 8.20
CA THR A 113 -5.34 -3.52 7.48
C THR A 113 -6.50 -2.78 6.84
N VAL A 114 -7.02 -1.75 7.51
CA VAL A 114 -8.08 -0.89 6.98
C VAL A 114 -7.58 -0.05 5.79
N VAL A 115 -6.37 0.50 5.87
CA VAL A 115 -5.73 1.34 4.83
C VAL A 115 -5.26 0.54 3.62
N GLY A 116 -4.79 -0.69 3.83
CA GLY A 116 -4.17 -1.51 2.78
C GLY A 116 -5.07 -1.91 1.62
N GLY A 117 -6.35 -1.50 1.63
CA GLY A 117 -7.37 -1.92 0.68
C GLY A 117 -7.73 -3.38 0.94
N MET A 118 -8.99 -3.62 1.26
CA MET A 118 -9.53 -4.96 1.51
C MET A 118 -9.61 -5.76 0.20
N ASP A 119 -8.46 -6.19 -0.32
CA ASP A 119 -8.40 -7.23 -1.35
C ASP A 119 -7.77 -8.49 -0.75
N LEU A 120 -8.55 -9.12 0.13
CA LEU A 120 -8.26 -10.39 0.82
C LEU A 120 -8.05 -11.58 -0.15
N ASN A 121 -8.16 -11.34 -1.47
CA ASN A 121 -7.85 -12.30 -2.53
C ASN A 121 -6.40 -12.19 -3.05
N GLN A 122 -5.69 -11.08 -2.83
CA GLN A 122 -4.26 -10.91 -3.23
C GLN A 122 -3.26 -10.94 -2.07
N GLU A 123 -3.75 -10.99 -0.82
CA GLU A 123 -3.00 -10.55 0.37
C GLU A 123 -1.94 -11.49 0.98
N LEU A 124 -1.58 -12.60 0.35
CA LEU A 124 -0.44 -13.41 0.83
C LEU A 124 0.89 -13.04 0.15
N ALA A 125 0.87 -12.37 -1.01
CA ALA A 125 2.08 -11.98 -1.74
C ALA A 125 2.65 -10.62 -1.32
N ASN A 126 1.86 -9.80 -0.60
CA ASN A 126 2.24 -8.43 -0.22
C ASN A 126 2.54 -8.26 1.28
N ILE A 127 2.63 -9.38 1.99
CA ILE A 127 2.97 -9.46 3.41
C ILE A 127 4.34 -8.82 3.67
N ASP A 128 5.28 -8.96 2.73
CA ASP A 128 6.63 -8.42 2.87
C ASP A 128 6.68 -6.88 2.78
N LYS A 129 5.82 -6.23 1.97
CA LYS A 129 5.71 -4.75 1.98
C LYS A 129 5.05 -4.23 3.25
N LYS A 130 4.05 -4.94 3.77
CA LYS A 130 3.40 -4.60 5.04
C LYS A 130 4.36 -4.79 6.22
N LEU A 131 5.17 -5.85 6.19
CA LEU A 131 6.30 -6.07 7.10
C LEU A 131 7.34 -4.97 6.99
N GLN A 132 7.73 -4.55 5.78
CA GLN A 132 8.67 -3.44 5.59
C GLN A 132 8.12 -2.11 6.13
N MET A 133 6.84 -1.84 5.98
CA MET A 133 6.20 -0.67 6.59
C MET A 133 6.21 -0.75 8.12
N ILE A 134 5.83 -1.90 8.69
CA ILE A 134 5.82 -2.09 10.14
C ILE A 134 7.25 -2.01 10.69
N GLN A 135 8.24 -2.63 10.06
CA GLN A 135 9.66 -2.53 10.42
C GLN A 135 10.23 -1.12 10.25
N LYS A 136 9.73 -0.35 9.27
CA LYS A 136 10.14 1.03 9.04
C LYS A 136 9.65 1.98 10.14
N TYR A 137 8.47 1.72 10.71
CA TYR A 137 7.88 2.56 11.76
C TYR A 137 8.02 1.96 13.17
N PHE A 138 8.33 0.67 13.28
CA PHE A 138 8.48 -0.14 14.50
C PHE A 138 9.63 -1.15 14.32
N PRO A 139 10.89 -0.70 14.39
CA PRO A 139 12.07 -1.53 14.03
C PRO A 139 12.29 -2.76 14.92
N ASP A 140 11.70 -2.79 16.12
CA ASP A 140 11.89 -3.86 17.10
C ASP A 140 10.86 -5.01 16.99
N ALA A 141 9.90 -4.93 16.04
CA ALA A 141 8.84 -5.92 15.92
C ALA A 141 9.29 -7.23 15.23
N ASN A 142 9.02 -8.38 15.85
CA ASN A 142 9.39 -9.71 15.35
C ASN A 142 8.56 -10.11 14.10
N PRO A 143 9.19 -10.36 12.94
CA PRO A 143 8.50 -10.67 11.68
C PRO A 143 7.67 -11.95 11.66
N ASN A 144 8.02 -12.94 12.48
CA ASN A 144 7.35 -14.25 12.49
C ASN A 144 6.02 -14.21 13.24
N ASP A 145 5.95 -13.40 14.30
CA ASP A 145 4.74 -13.24 15.11
C ASP A 145 3.65 -12.57 14.26
N ILE A 146 4.02 -11.52 13.51
CA ILE A 146 3.16 -10.81 12.55
C ILE A 146 2.59 -11.73 11.44
N LYS A 147 3.36 -12.73 11.00
CA LYS A 147 2.93 -13.70 9.97
C LYS A 147 1.90 -14.70 10.49
N MET A 148 1.93 -15.05 11.77
CA MET A 148 0.95 -15.95 12.41
C MET A 148 -0.43 -15.28 12.57
N VAL A 149 -0.45 -13.97 12.77
CA VAL A 149 -1.66 -13.13 12.94
C VAL A 149 -2.59 -13.16 11.73
N LEU A 150 -2.04 -13.29 10.53
CA LEU A 150 -2.79 -13.01 9.30
C LEU A 150 -3.59 -14.22 8.77
N ARG A 151 -3.69 -15.33 9.51
CA ARG A 151 -4.05 -16.64 8.89
C ARG A 151 -5.35 -17.37 9.32
N ALA A 152 -6.27 -16.87 10.16
CA ALA A 152 -7.43 -17.70 10.60
C ALA A 152 -8.86 -17.09 10.52
N ASN A 153 -9.90 -17.95 10.59
CA ASN A 153 -11.21 -17.84 9.91
C ASN A 153 -12.37 -18.02 10.88
N SER A 154 -13.41 -17.19 10.87
CA SER A 154 -14.49 -17.32 9.87
C SER A 154 -14.46 -16.16 8.89
N ARG A 155 -13.85 -16.42 7.74
CA ARG A 155 -13.48 -15.41 6.74
C ARG A 155 -14.68 -14.76 6.06
N GLN A 156 -15.81 -15.44 5.90
CA GLN A 156 -16.88 -14.97 5.00
C GLN A 156 -17.70 -13.82 5.59
N GLU A 157 -18.12 -13.91 6.85
CA GLU A 157 -18.91 -12.85 7.50
C GLU A 157 -18.06 -11.61 7.77
N LEU A 158 -16.81 -11.82 8.23
CA LEU A 158 -15.85 -10.74 8.39
C LEU A 158 -15.54 -10.08 7.03
N ARG A 159 -15.34 -10.85 5.95
CA ARG A 159 -15.16 -10.31 4.59
C ARG A 159 -16.38 -9.54 4.11
N PHE A 160 -17.58 -10.02 4.39
CA PHE A 160 -18.80 -9.32 4.01
C PHE A 160 -18.90 -7.97 4.74
N ALA A 161 -18.71 -7.94 6.06
CA ALA A 161 -18.75 -6.72 6.84
C ALA A 161 -17.64 -5.72 6.46
N LEU A 162 -16.42 -6.22 6.25
CA LEU A 162 -15.28 -5.43 5.77
C LEU A 162 -15.55 -4.86 4.36
N SER A 163 -16.00 -5.68 3.40
CA SER A 163 -16.31 -5.17 2.05
C SER A 163 -17.41 -4.10 2.03
N LYS A 164 -18.36 -4.13 2.99
CA LYS A 164 -19.35 -3.05 3.18
C LYS A 164 -18.70 -1.77 3.69
N LEU A 165 -17.72 -1.85 4.60
CA LEU A 165 -16.95 -0.68 5.07
C LEU A 165 -16.07 -0.11 3.94
N ALA A 166 -15.45 -0.96 3.12
CA ALA A 166 -14.70 -0.50 1.94
C ALA A 166 -15.62 0.16 0.90
N ALA A 167 -16.82 -0.37 0.68
CA ALA A 167 -17.81 0.21 -0.23
C ALA A 167 -18.31 1.58 0.23
N GLN A 168 -18.33 1.86 1.54
CA GLN A 168 -18.61 3.19 2.11
C GLN A 168 -17.43 4.19 1.92
N GLY A 169 -16.32 3.71 1.36
CA GLY A 169 -15.18 4.51 0.92
C GLY A 169 -14.41 5.11 2.09
N ILE A 170 -13.51 4.36 2.73
CA ILE A 170 -12.69 4.93 3.80
C ILE A 170 -11.79 6.04 3.22
N ARG A 171 -12.00 7.27 3.72
CA ARG A 171 -11.31 8.49 3.26
C ARG A 171 -10.00 8.72 4.01
N GLY A 172 -9.96 8.35 5.29
CA GLY A 172 -8.81 8.58 6.15
C GLY A 172 -8.78 7.61 7.32
N VAL A 173 -7.59 7.19 7.71
CA VAL A 173 -7.34 6.43 8.95
C VAL A 173 -6.15 7.07 9.64
N GLN A 174 -6.32 7.50 10.87
CA GLN A 174 -5.33 8.30 11.57
C GLN A 174 -5.14 7.81 13.01
N ILE A 175 -3.91 7.84 13.55
CA ILE A 175 -3.64 7.49 14.96
C ILE A 175 -2.88 8.62 15.65
N SER A 176 -3.19 8.94 16.91
CA SER A 176 -2.48 9.95 17.69
C SER A 176 -1.06 9.51 18.02
N GLN A 177 -0.10 10.41 17.83
CA GLN A 177 1.30 10.19 18.23
C GLN A 177 1.46 10.03 19.74
N LYS A 178 0.68 10.80 20.50
CA LYS A 178 0.72 10.79 21.95
C LYS A 178 -0.43 9.98 22.53
N PRO A 179 -0.26 9.40 23.72
CA PRO A 179 -1.35 8.81 24.48
C PRO A 179 -2.46 9.84 24.72
N PHE A 180 -3.69 9.36 24.82
CA PHE A 180 -4.84 10.19 25.13
C PHE A 180 -4.90 10.48 26.62
N GLU A 181 -4.67 11.74 26.99
CA GLU A 181 -4.66 12.21 28.39
C GLU A 181 -5.96 12.94 28.77
N GLY A 182 -7.08 12.59 28.14
CA GLY A 182 -8.38 13.23 28.38
C GLY A 182 -8.62 14.52 27.58
N ASN A 183 -7.61 15.06 26.90
CA ASN A 183 -7.75 16.22 26.01
C ASN A 183 -7.90 15.80 24.54
N PHE A 184 -9.15 15.80 24.06
CA PHE A 184 -9.45 15.38 22.69
C PHE A 184 -8.84 16.30 21.62
N GLU A 185 -8.89 17.62 21.80
CA GLU A 185 -8.35 18.55 20.82
C GLU A 185 -6.84 18.39 20.64
N GLU A 186 -6.12 18.15 21.73
CA GLU A 186 -4.69 17.88 21.68
C GLU A 186 -4.39 16.55 20.99
N ALA A 187 -5.13 15.49 21.33
CA ALA A 187 -4.97 14.20 20.67
C ALA A 187 -5.20 14.30 19.16
N VAL A 188 -6.22 15.04 18.73
CA VAL A 188 -6.54 15.30 17.32
C VAL A 188 -5.41 16.05 16.61
N LYS A 189 -4.79 17.04 17.25
CA LYS A 189 -3.63 17.78 16.69
C LYS A 189 -2.41 16.87 16.46
N SER A 190 -2.34 15.74 17.16
CA SER A 190 -1.23 14.77 17.06
C SER A 190 -1.51 13.59 16.13
N LEU A 191 -2.61 13.59 15.38
CA LEU A 191 -2.98 12.51 14.46
C LEU A 191 -2.00 12.40 13.29
N ILE A 192 -1.50 11.18 13.02
CA ILE A 192 -0.79 10.82 11.79
C ILE A 192 -1.77 10.12 10.86
N ASP A 193 -1.84 10.57 9.61
CA ASP A 193 -2.65 9.95 8.56
C ASP A 193 -1.89 8.79 7.89
N PHE A 194 -2.46 7.58 7.92
CA PHE A 194 -1.88 6.39 7.30
C PHE A 194 -2.20 6.28 5.81
N MET A 195 -3.21 7.02 5.31
CA MET A 195 -3.57 7.06 3.88
C MET A 195 -2.71 8.06 3.11
N LYS A 196 -2.07 9.02 3.79
CA LYS A 196 -1.17 10.01 3.18
C LYS A 196 0.24 9.76 3.69
N PRO A 197 1.14 9.13 2.91
CA PRO A 197 2.50 8.96 3.36
C PRO A 197 3.08 10.34 3.65
N THR A 198 3.38 10.61 4.93
CA THR A 198 4.09 11.81 5.32
C THR A 198 5.43 11.77 4.62
N VAL A 199 5.58 12.54 3.55
CA VAL A 199 6.87 12.78 2.93
C VAL A 199 7.66 13.55 3.98
N HIS A 200 8.39 12.85 4.83
CA HIS A 200 9.47 13.48 5.56
C HIS A 200 10.39 14.06 4.49
N GLN A 201 10.30 15.38 4.30
CA GLN A 201 11.36 16.15 3.69
C GLN A 201 12.57 15.90 4.56
N TYR A 202 13.41 14.95 4.15
CA TYR A 202 14.77 14.84 4.65
C TYR A 202 15.43 16.18 4.32
N PHE A 203 15.44 17.10 5.29
CA PHE A 203 16.29 18.27 5.26
C PHE A 203 17.73 17.77 5.29
N GLY A 204 18.40 17.85 4.14
CA GLY A 204 19.81 17.51 4.01
C GLY A 204 20.14 16.71 2.76
N SER A 205 19.83 17.22 1.57
CA SER A 205 20.72 16.92 0.44
C SER A 205 22.10 17.50 0.80
N PRO A 206 23.20 16.72 0.72
CA PRO A 206 24.53 17.29 0.91
C PRO A 206 24.69 18.41 -0.11
N SER A 207 24.97 19.60 0.40
CA SER A 207 25.32 20.78 -0.39
C SER A 207 26.26 20.38 -1.52
N SER A 208 25.80 20.63 -2.74
CA SER A 208 26.59 20.52 -3.96
C SER A 208 27.95 21.17 -3.74
N VAL A 209 29.01 20.36 -3.74
CA VAL A 209 30.38 20.83 -3.86
C VAL A 209 30.52 21.42 -5.27
N THR A 210 30.27 22.73 -5.38
CA THR A 210 30.65 23.53 -6.54
C THR A 210 32.17 23.72 -6.51
N GLY A 211 32.90 22.91 -7.25
CA GLY A 211 34.36 23.09 -7.37
C GLY A 211 35.14 21.89 -7.88
N VAL A 212 34.74 21.25 -8.97
CA VAL A 212 35.65 20.38 -9.73
C VAL A 212 35.88 21.03 -11.09
N LYS A 213 37.05 21.65 -11.26
CA LYS A 213 37.57 22.03 -12.58
C LYS A 213 37.98 20.75 -13.29
N VAL A 214 37.20 20.32 -14.27
CA VAL A 214 37.61 19.28 -15.21
C VAL A 214 38.61 19.91 -16.18
N GLN A 215 39.87 19.49 -16.10
CA GLN A 215 40.84 19.72 -17.17
C GLN A 215 40.45 18.81 -18.34
N GLU A 216 40.27 19.40 -19.52
CA GLU A 216 40.13 18.67 -20.78
C GLU A 216 41.45 17.94 -21.06
N THR A 217 41.43 16.61 -20.91
CA THR A 217 42.48 15.74 -21.44
C THR A 217 42.05 15.28 -22.83
N THR A 218 42.62 15.89 -23.85
CA THR A 218 42.52 15.43 -25.25
C THR A 218 43.11 14.03 -25.37
N ILE A 219 42.28 13.04 -25.64
CA ILE A 219 42.72 11.69 -26.03
C ILE A 219 42.92 11.70 -27.55
N GLN A 220 44.17 11.66 -28.01
CA GLN A 220 44.49 11.33 -29.40
C GLN A 220 44.35 9.82 -29.59
N ALA A 221 43.37 9.40 -30.39
CA ALA A 221 43.26 8.04 -30.89
C ALA A 221 44.06 7.92 -32.19
N ASN A 222 45.17 7.19 -32.15
CA ASN A 222 45.87 6.68 -33.32
C ASN A 222 45.12 5.45 -33.84
N GLY A 223 44.62 5.51 -35.08
CA GLY A 223 43.98 4.36 -35.73
C GLY A 223 43.57 4.66 -37.17
N ALA A 224 44.29 4.06 -38.10
CA ALA A 224 44.13 4.18 -39.55
C ALA A 224 42.76 3.67 -40.05
N GLY A 225 42.18 4.40 -41.00
CA GLY A 225 40.98 4.02 -41.73
C GLY A 225 40.29 5.20 -42.41
N PHE A 226 40.94 5.83 -43.38
CA PHE A 226 40.31 6.84 -44.23
C PHE A 226 39.40 6.16 -45.25
N VAL A 227 38.12 6.54 -45.29
CA VAL A 227 37.29 6.43 -46.49
C VAL A 227 37.24 7.83 -47.11
N THR A 228 37.87 7.99 -48.26
CA THR A 228 37.74 9.18 -49.10
C THR A 228 36.41 9.11 -49.85
N VAL A 229 35.52 10.05 -49.59
CA VAL A 229 34.38 10.35 -50.47
C VAL A 229 34.85 11.47 -51.40
N GLY A 230 35.02 11.14 -52.68
CA GLY A 230 35.39 12.12 -53.71
C GLY A 230 34.19 12.97 -54.13
N ASP A 231 34.46 14.26 -54.39
CA ASP A 231 33.50 15.18 -54.97
C ASP A 231 33.05 14.69 -56.36
N ASN A 232 31.73 14.70 -56.60
CA ASN A 232 31.02 14.32 -57.84
C ASN A 232 30.54 12.87 -58.01
N ASN A 233 29.82 12.31 -57.03
CA ASN A 233 28.82 11.29 -57.35
C ASN A 233 27.40 11.83 -57.16
N ASP A 234 26.70 11.96 -58.27
CA ASP A 234 25.28 12.23 -58.38
C ASP A 234 24.48 11.09 -57.71
N LEU A 235 23.94 11.38 -56.53
CA LEU A 235 23.16 10.47 -55.69
C LEU A 235 21.65 10.73 -55.81
N SER A 236 21.19 11.29 -56.94
CA SER A 236 19.79 11.66 -57.17
C SER A 236 18.82 10.48 -57.37
N GLY A 237 19.27 9.22 -57.32
CA GLY A 237 18.44 8.04 -57.63
C GLY A 237 18.14 7.06 -56.49
N ALA A 238 18.79 7.16 -55.33
CA ALA A 238 18.69 6.14 -54.28
C ALA A 238 18.16 6.72 -52.96
N ILE A 239 16.87 7.04 -52.92
CA ILE A 239 16.16 7.19 -51.64
C ILE A 239 15.92 5.78 -51.08
N ALA A 240 16.97 5.17 -50.53
CA ALA A 240 16.77 4.18 -49.51
C ALA A 240 16.12 4.91 -48.33
N LYS A 241 14.85 4.63 -48.07
CA LYS A 241 14.16 5.03 -46.83
C LYS A 241 14.77 4.24 -45.67
N THR A 242 16.02 4.50 -45.35
CA THR A 242 16.58 4.14 -44.05
C THR A 242 16.03 5.18 -43.10
N GLN A 243 14.91 4.86 -42.44
CA GLN A 243 14.53 5.55 -41.22
C GLN A 243 15.65 5.32 -40.21
N VAL A 244 16.66 6.18 -40.21
CA VAL A 244 17.54 6.34 -39.07
C VAL A 244 16.70 7.07 -38.03
N THR A 245 15.90 6.33 -37.27
CA THR A 245 15.47 6.78 -35.96
C THR A 245 16.73 6.94 -35.13
N THR A 246 17.29 8.15 -35.13
CA THR A 246 18.29 8.58 -34.17
C THR A 246 17.66 8.43 -32.79
N TYR A 247 17.98 7.31 -32.15
CA TYR A 247 17.61 6.96 -30.78
C TYR A 247 18.33 7.93 -29.83
N ASP A 248 17.65 9.00 -29.43
CA ASP A 248 17.98 9.70 -28.19
C ASP A 248 17.93 8.66 -27.06
N GLY A 249 19.09 8.37 -26.47
CA GLY A 249 19.23 7.28 -25.52
C GLY A 249 18.51 7.53 -24.19
N THR A 250 18.06 8.75 -23.89
CA THR A 250 17.50 9.14 -22.59
C THR A 250 15.98 9.10 -22.55
N ASP A 251 15.30 9.45 -23.64
CA ASP A 251 13.83 9.46 -23.69
C ASP A 251 13.21 8.04 -23.68
N ASN A 252 13.97 7.06 -24.21
CA ASN A 252 13.48 5.68 -24.33
C ASN A 252 13.37 4.94 -22.99
N LEU A 253 14.11 5.34 -21.95
CA LEU A 253 14.04 4.66 -20.65
C LEU A 253 12.72 4.93 -19.92
N GLY A 254 12.23 6.18 -19.95
CA GLY A 254 10.96 6.53 -19.32
C GLY A 254 9.79 5.79 -19.96
N ARG A 255 9.79 5.73 -21.31
CA ARG A 255 8.81 4.94 -22.06
C ARG A 255 8.91 3.44 -21.77
N LEU A 256 10.12 2.88 -21.73
CA LEU A 256 10.34 1.48 -21.41
C LEU A 256 9.79 1.11 -20.02
N VAL A 257 10.05 1.94 -19.01
CA VAL A 257 9.51 1.75 -17.66
C VAL A 257 7.99 1.71 -17.66
N HIS A 258 7.34 2.62 -18.40
CA HIS A 258 5.89 2.66 -18.50
C HIS A 258 5.32 1.39 -19.14
N GLU A 259 5.86 1.00 -20.29
CA GLU A 259 5.44 -0.21 -21.01
C GLU A 259 5.68 -1.50 -20.17
N LEU A 260 6.82 -1.61 -19.49
CA LEU A 260 7.13 -2.75 -18.61
C LEU A 260 6.17 -2.84 -17.41
N SER A 261 5.80 -1.70 -16.83
CA SER A 261 4.87 -1.65 -15.71
C SER A 261 3.47 -2.17 -16.12
N GLN A 262 2.95 -1.68 -17.25
CA GLN A 262 1.68 -2.15 -17.82
C GLN A 262 1.71 -3.64 -18.17
N LEU A 263 2.79 -4.08 -18.83
CA LEU A 263 2.96 -5.48 -19.21
C LEU A 263 3.01 -6.39 -17.99
N ARG A 264 3.75 -6.00 -16.94
CA ARG A 264 3.88 -6.78 -15.68
C ARG A 264 2.54 -7.02 -15.02
N GLU A 265 1.70 -5.98 -14.91
CA GLU A 265 0.37 -6.11 -14.30
C GLU A 265 -0.52 -7.09 -15.06
N ILE A 266 -0.45 -7.09 -16.39
CA ILE A 266 -1.24 -7.96 -17.24
C ILE A 266 -0.73 -9.40 -17.16
N LEU A 267 0.58 -9.61 -17.24
CA LEU A 267 1.18 -10.94 -17.12
C LEU A 267 0.91 -11.56 -15.75
N HIS A 268 1.00 -10.79 -14.66
CA HIS A 268 0.72 -11.27 -13.31
C HIS A 268 -0.71 -11.79 -13.15
N ARG A 269 -1.69 -11.22 -13.87
CA ARG A 269 -3.09 -11.72 -13.85
C ARG A 269 -3.28 -13.02 -14.65
N GLN A 270 -2.36 -13.31 -15.58
CA GLN A 270 -2.46 -14.43 -16.54
C GLN A 270 -1.45 -15.56 -16.27
N ALA A 271 -0.57 -15.37 -15.28
CA ALA A 271 0.38 -16.36 -14.81
C ALA A 271 -0.32 -17.41 -13.95
N ILE A 272 -0.65 -18.55 -14.56
CA ILE A 272 -1.28 -19.70 -13.88
C ILE A 272 -0.24 -20.81 -13.60
N ARG A 273 0.87 -20.81 -14.36
CA ARG A 273 1.89 -21.84 -14.31
C ARG A 273 3.20 -21.28 -13.74
N PRO A 274 3.98 -22.05 -12.97
CA PRO A 274 5.22 -21.57 -12.36
C PRO A 274 6.22 -20.97 -13.36
N GLU A 275 6.30 -21.48 -14.59
CA GLU A 275 7.22 -20.94 -15.61
C GLU A 275 6.85 -19.51 -16.01
N ARG A 276 5.56 -19.17 -15.96
CA ARG A 276 5.06 -17.82 -16.23
C ARG A 276 5.41 -16.85 -15.11
N ASP A 277 5.45 -17.32 -13.86
CA ASP A 277 5.89 -16.51 -12.72
C ASP A 277 7.36 -16.11 -12.86
N VAL A 278 8.20 -16.99 -13.41
CA VAL A 278 9.60 -16.67 -13.72
C VAL A 278 9.69 -15.56 -14.76
N GLU A 279 8.90 -15.63 -15.84
CA GLU A 279 8.86 -14.57 -16.86
C GLU A 279 8.34 -13.23 -16.29
N VAL A 280 7.32 -13.25 -15.43
CA VAL A 280 6.84 -12.06 -14.70
C VAL A 280 7.96 -11.47 -13.83
N GLY A 281 8.74 -12.32 -13.17
CA GLY A 281 9.90 -11.91 -12.38
C GLY A 281 10.99 -11.24 -13.22
N GLN A 282 11.28 -11.76 -14.42
CA GLN A 282 12.22 -11.13 -15.35
C GLN A 282 11.73 -9.75 -15.83
N ILE A 283 10.43 -9.59 -16.12
CA ILE A 283 9.86 -8.27 -16.47
C ILE A 283 9.96 -7.29 -15.29
N ALA A 284 9.70 -7.75 -14.06
CA ALA A 284 9.86 -6.91 -12.86
C ALA A 284 11.32 -6.45 -12.67
N ALA A 285 12.28 -7.36 -12.87
CA ALA A 285 13.70 -7.05 -12.77
C ALA A 285 14.15 -6.07 -13.87
N ALA A 286 13.65 -6.25 -15.10
CA ALA A 286 13.87 -5.31 -16.19
C ALA A 286 13.31 -3.91 -15.88
N GLU A 287 12.12 -3.82 -15.28
CA GLU A 287 11.49 -2.56 -14.88
C GLU A 287 12.35 -1.83 -13.84
N ILE A 288 12.85 -2.55 -12.82
CA ILE A 288 13.72 -1.98 -11.78
C ILE A 288 15.03 -1.46 -12.39
N ALA A 289 15.67 -2.23 -13.26
CA ALA A 289 16.90 -1.81 -13.95
C ALA A 289 16.67 -0.60 -14.86
N ALA A 290 15.55 -0.55 -15.60
CA ALA A 290 15.21 0.59 -16.43
C ALA A 290 14.98 1.86 -15.58
N ARG A 291 14.30 1.75 -14.42
CA ARG A 291 14.08 2.86 -13.48
C ARG A 291 15.37 3.40 -12.86
N SER A 292 16.37 2.54 -12.64
CA SER A 292 17.68 2.96 -12.12
C SER A 292 18.62 3.52 -13.21
N GLY A 293 18.17 3.56 -14.48
CA GLY A 293 19.00 3.97 -15.61
C GLY A 293 19.94 2.88 -16.12
N ASP A 294 19.87 1.66 -15.58
CA ASP A 294 20.68 0.52 -16.01
C ASP A 294 20.09 -0.15 -17.26
N LYS A 295 20.40 0.43 -18.42
CA LYS A 295 19.99 -0.09 -19.74
C LYS A 295 20.48 -1.51 -19.99
N ARG A 296 21.70 -1.85 -19.55
CA ARG A 296 22.29 -3.17 -19.80
C ARG A 296 21.59 -4.23 -18.97
N GLY A 297 21.32 -3.94 -17.69
CA GLY A 297 20.52 -4.80 -16.81
C GLY A 297 19.12 -5.04 -17.35
N ALA A 298 18.43 -3.99 -17.81
CA ALA A 298 17.10 -4.12 -18.42
C ALA A 298 17.11 -5.08 -19.63
N LEU A 299 18.06 -4.91 -20.55
CA LEU A 299 18.18 -5.78 -21.73
C LEU A 299 18.56 -7.23 -21.37
N LEU A 300 19.39 -7.42 -20.34
CA LEU A 300 19.77 -8.75 -19.87
C LEU A 300 18.53 -9.52 -19.37
N HIS A 301 17.67 -8.87 -18.60
CA HIS A 301 16.43 -9.48 -18.11
C HIS A 301 15.43 -9.73 -19.25
N LEU A 302 15.28 -8.79 -20.18
CA LEU A 302 14.40 -8.96 -21.35
C LEU A 302 14.86 -10.08 -22.29
N LYS A 303 16.15 -10.40 -22.33
CA LYS A 303 16.67 -11.54 -23.10
C LYS A 303 16.22 -12.89 -22.53
N ASN A 304 15.87 -12.95 -21.23
CA ASN A 304 15.50 -14.18 -20.55
C ASN A 304 13.98 -14.45 -20.54
N VAL A 305 13.17 -13.59 -21.17
CA VAL A 305 11.73 -13.82 -21.29
C VAL A 305 11.40 -14.68 -22.52
N GLY A 306 10.28 -15.40 -22.47
CA GLY A 306 9.86 -16.33 -23.51
C GLY A 306 8.93 -15.71 -24.55
N SER A 307 8.53 -16.54 -25.52
CA SER A 307 7.54 -16.17 -26.56
C SER A 307 6.18 -15.78 -25.96
N TRP A 308 5.82 -16.34 -24.81
CA TRP A 308 4.59 -15.99 -24.10
C TRP A 308 4.55 -14.51 -23.71
N THR A 309 5.62 -14.00 -23.10
CA THR A 309 5.73 -12.57 -22.76
C THR A 309 5.71 -11.68 -24.00
N LEU A 310 6.36 -12.10 -25.09
CA LEU A 310 6.37 -11.37 -26.36
C LEU A 310 4.97 -11.24 -26.97
N ASP A 311 4.18 -12.31 -26.95
CA ASP A 311 2.80 -12.30 -27.46
C ASP A 311 1.94 -11.29 -26.69
N PHE A 312 2.08 -11.24 -25.37
CA PHE A 312 1.36 -10.28 -24.54
C PHE A 312 1.83 -8.85 -24.78
N ALA A 313 3.14 -8.60 -24.83
CA ALA A 313 3.70 -7.28 -25.14
C ALA A 313 3.13 -6.71 -26.45
N THR A 314 3.02 -7.57 -27.47
CA THR A 314 2.42 -7.19 -28.76
C THR A 314 0.92 -6.89 -28.63
N LYS A 315 0.17 -7.74 -27.91
CA LYS A 315 -1.28 -7.57 -27.70
C LYS A 315 -1.64 -6.28 -26.95
N VAL A 316 -0.81 -5.86 -26.00
CA VAL A 316 -1.09 -4.68 -25.17
C VAL A 316 -0.53 -3.38 -25.75
N GLY A 317 0.12 -3.44 -26.92
CA GLY A 317 0.70 -2.26 -27.56
C GLY A 317 2.01 -1.77 -26.93
N ALA A 318 2.71 -2.61 -26.17
CA ALA A 318 4.02 -2.32 -25.60
C ALA A 318 5.12 -2.49 -26.67
N SER A 319 5.08 -1.65 -27.70
CA SER A 319 5.86 -1.83 -28.93
C SER A 319 7.37 -1.76 -28.70
N LEU A 320 7.86 -0.85 -27.86
CA LEU A 320 9.29 -0.75 -27.55
C LEU A 320 9.76 -2.00 -26.80
N THR A 321 8.98 -2.43 -25.80
CA THR A 321 9.25 -3.65 -25.03
C THR A 321 9.28 -4.88 -25.93
N ALA A 322 8.29 -5.03 -26.83
CA ALA A 322 8.24 -6.13 -27.79
C ALA A 322 9.44 -6.15 -28.74
N GLU A 323 9.89 -4.99 -29.22
CA GLU A 323 11.08 -4.88 -30.07
C GLU A 323 12.36 -5.31 -29.34
N LEU A 324 12.52 -4.87 -28.08
CA LEU A 324 13.69 -5.25 -27.27
C LEU A 324 13.71 -6.75 -26.94
N ILE A 325 12.54 -7.35 -26.68
CA ILE A 325 12.42 -8.80 -26.46
C ILE A 325 12.81 -9.56 -27.73
N LYS A 326 12.27 -9.18 -28.90
CA LYS A 326 12.63 -9.80 -30.19
C LYS A 326 14.13 -9.76 -30.44
N ARG A 327 14.74 -8.60 -30.22
CA ARG A 327 16.19 -8.42 -30.32
C ARG A 327 16.97 -9.31 -29.34
N GLY A 328 16.47 -9.47 -28.11
CA GLY A 328 17.06 -10.37 -27.11
C GLY A 328 16.98 -11.85 -27.50
N MET A 329 15.86 -12.25 -28.11
CA MET A 329 15.62 -13.61 -28.61
C MET A 329 16.35 -13.91 -29.93
N GLY A 330 16.81 -12.89 -30.65
CA GLY A 330 17.47 -13.04 -31.95
C GLY A 330 16.50 -13.27 -33.12
N ILE A 331 15.28 -12.72 -33.03
CA ILE A 331 14.22 -12.83 -34.05
C ILE A 331 13.80 -11.48 -34.63
#